data_AF-A0A7Y2G868-F1
#
_entry.id   AF-A0A7Y2G868-F1
#
_cell.length_a   1.000
_cell.length_b   1.000
_cell.length_c   1.000
_cell.angle_alpha   90.00
_cell.angle_beta   90.00
_cell.angle_gamma   90.00
#
_symmetry.space_group_name_H-M   'P 1'
#
loop_
_entity.id
_entity.type
_entity.pdbx_description
1 polymer ?
#
loop_
_entity_poly.entity_id
_entity_poly.type
_entity_poly.pdbx_seq_one_letter_code
_entity_poly.pdbx_strand_id
1 'polypeptide(L)'
;MSKAVNKKELRTFGLSLAVVCLIWVGILWWRGHTGAIPYLLWASPVLALLALVAPIALWPIHKVWMPVAHAIAKFITWLILTLAFYLVFTPFGVIMRLIGRDPLERKLDPKATTYWHKRDDPYDPDRLTKQY
;
A
#
# COMPACT_ATOMS: atom_id res chain seq x y z
N MET A 1 23.17 -19.07 2.86
CA MET A 1 21.86 -19.76 2.90
C MET A 1 21.17 -19.59 1.56
N SER A 2 21.16 -20.66 0.75
CA SER A 2 20.48 -20.71 -0.54
C SER A 2 18.96 -20.61 -0.32
N LYS A 3 18.36 -19.46 -0.67
CA LYS A 3 16.90 -19.32 -0.70
C LYS A 3 16.39 -20.30 -1.75
N ALA A 4 15.82 -21.42 -1.31
CA ALA A 4 15.11 -22.33 -2.20
C ALA A 4 14.08 -21.51 -2.97
N VAL A 5 14.25 -21.46 -4.29
CA VAL A 5 13.43 -20.66 -5.20
C VAL A 5 11.97 -21.07 -5.02
N ASN A 6 11.16 -20.18 -4.46
CA ASN A 6 9.75 -20.45 -4.19
C ASN A 6 8.98 -20.46 -5.51
N LYS A 7 8.72 -21.66 -6.05
CA LYS A 7 8.00 -21.84 -7.32
C LYS A 7 6.61 -21.18 -7.31
N LYS A 8 5.99 -20.97 -6.14
CA LYS A 8 4.72 -20.24 -6.02
C LYS A 8 4.89 -18.75 -6.32
N GLU A 9 5.91 -18.08 -5.76
CA GLU A 9 6.16 -16.65 -6.01
C GLU A 9 6.36 -16.36 -7.50
N LEU A 10 7.11 -17.23 -8.17
CA LEU A 10 7.39 -17.10 -9.60
C LEU A 10 6.14 -17.30 -10.47
N ARG A 11 5.23 -18.20 -10.06
CA ARG A 11 3.91 -18.39 -10.71
C ARG A 11 2.99 -17.19 -10.46
N THR A 12 2.97 -16.66 -9.25
CA THR A 12 2.17 -15.47 -8.92
C THR A 12 2.67 -14.24 -9.69
N PHE A 13 3.99 -14.07 -9.83
CA PHE A 13 4.57 -13.02 -10.66
C PHE A 13 4.23 -13.18 -12.15
N GLY A 14 4.34 -14.41 -12.69
CA GLY A 14 3.92 -14.68 -14.07
C GLY A 14 2.44 -14.40 -14.31
N LEU A 15 1.58 -14.75 -13.35
CA LEU A 15 0.14 -14.53 -13.45
C LEU A 15 -0.24 -13.04 -13.32
N SER A 16 0.42 -12.28 -12.43
CA SER A 16 0.18 -10.83 -12.33
C SER A 16 0.62 -10.09 -13.60
N LEU A 17 1.75 -10.50 -14.20
CA LEU A 17 2.22 -9.95 -15.47
C LEU A 17 1.23 -10.25 -16.60
N ALA A 18 0.69 -11.47 -16.66
CA ALA A 18 -0.32 -11.85 -17.65
C ALA A 18 -1.60 -11.02 -17.54
N VAL A 19 -2.09 -10.78 -16.32
CA VAL A 19 -3.28 -9.93 -16.09
C VAL A 19 -3.04 -8.49 -16.52
N VAL A 20 -1.88 -7.90 -16.17
CA VAL A 20 -1.54 -6.53 -16.58
C VAL A 20 -1.45 -6.42 -18.10
N CYS A 21 -0.81 -7.38 -18.77
CA CYS A 21 -0.74 -7.44 -20.23
C CYS A 21 -2.12 -7.54 -20.88
N LEU A 22 -3.04 -8.36 -20.34
CA LEU A 22 -4.42 -8.47 -20.84
C LEU A 22 -5.18 -7.13 -20.74
N ILE A 23 -5.02 -6.41 -19.61
CA ILE A 23 -5.62 -5.09 -19.42
C ILE A 23 -5.09 -4.10 -20.47
N TRP A 24 -3.77 -4.07 -20.70
CA TRP A 24 -3.15 -3.20 -21.71
C TRP A 24 -3.63 -3.50 -23.13
N VAL A 25 -3.78 -4.79 -23.49
CA VAL A 25 -4.35 -5.20 -24.78
C VAL A 25 -5.79 -4.71 -24.92
N GLY A 26 -6.61 -4.85 -23.87
CA GLY A 26 -7.99 -4.33 -23.86
C GLY A 26 -8.08 -2.82 -24.03
N ILE A 27 -7.17 -2.06 -23.41
CA ILE A 27 -7.10 -0.60 -23.54
C ILE A 27 -6.66 -0.18 -24.95
N LEU A 28 -5.66 -0.85 -25.55
CA LEU A 28 -5.24 -0.57 -26.91
C LEU A 28 -6.31 -0.93 -27.95
N TRP A 29 -7.05 -2.02 -27.71
CA TRP A 29 -8.21 -2.40 -28.50
C TRP A 29 -9.29 -1.30 -28.47
N TRP A 30 -9.56 -0.75 -27.28
CA TRP A 30 -10.54 0.33 -27.12
C TRP A 30 -10.09 1.65 -27.76
N ARG A 31 -8.77 1.90 -27.83
CA ARG A 31 -8.18 3.10 -28.47
C ARG A 31 -8.01 3.02 -29.98
N GLY A 32 -8.34 1.90 -30.64
CA GLY A 32 -8.44 1.83 -32.10
C GLY A 32 -7.15 2.02 -32.90
N HIS A 33 -5.96 1.90 -32.28
CA HIS A 33 -4.67 2.08 -32.94
C HIS A 33 -4.26 0.86 -33.78
N THR A 34 -4.90 0.65 -34.94
CA THR A 34 -4.79 -0.54 -35.81
C THR A 34 -3.42 -0.85 -36.43
N GLY A 35 -2.45 0.07 -36.41
CA GLY A 35 -1.13 -0.12 -37.04
C GLY A 35 -0.09 -0.91 -36.22
N ALA A 36 -0.16 -0.88 -34.89
CA ALA A 36 0.78 -1.57 -33.99
C ALA A 36 0.20 -2.88 -33.38
N ILE A 37 -1.05 -3.17 -33.73
CA ILE A 37 -1.86 -4.28 -33.22
C ILE A 37 -1.22 -5.66 -33.47
N PRO A 38 -0.76 -6.05 -34.68
CA PRO A 38 -0.33 -7.43 -34.92
C PRO A 38 1.00 -7.80 -34.24
N TYR A 39 1.96 -6.86 -34.12
CA TYR A 39 3.24 -7.11 -33.45
C TYR A 39 3.09 -7.25 -31.93
N LEU A 40 2.21 -6.43 -31.33
CA LEU A 40 1.98 -6.44 -29.89
C LEU A 40 1.02 -7.57 -29.46
N LEU A 41 0.10 -7.99 -30.32
CA LEU A 41 -0.77 -9.15 -30.12
C LEU A 41 -0.03 -10.48 -30.16
N TRP A 42 1.10 -10.60 -30.88
CA TRP A 42 1.92 -11.80 -30.79
C TRP A 42 2.96 -11.76 -29.68
N ALA A 43 3.52 -10.58 -29.39
CA ALA A 43 4.50 -10.46 -28.30
C ALA A 43 3.90 -10.81 -26.93
N SER A 44 2.65 -10.42 -26.66
CA SER A 44 2.00 -10.59 -25.35
C SER A 44 1.68 -12.06 -24.97
N PRO A 45 1.04 -12.89 -25.81
CA PRO A 45 0.80 -14.29 -25.51
C PRO A 45 2.07 -15.14 -25.63
N VAL A 46 3.05 -14.78 -26.47
CA VAL A 46 4.33 -15.50 -26.52
C VAL A 46 5.12 -15.28 -25.23
N LEU A 47 5.13 -14.07 -24.67
CA LEU A 47 5.74 -13.80 -23.36
C LEU A 47 4.98 -14.52 -22.22
N ALA A 48 3.65 -14.55 -22.29
CA ALA A 48 2.81 -15.25 -21.31
C ALA A 48 2.96 -16.78 -21.40
N LEU A 49 3.10 -17.35 -22.61
CA LEU A 49 3.41 -18.76 -22.85
C LEU A 49 4.84 -19.09 -22.40
N LEU A 50 5.82 -18.20 -22.64
CA LEU A 50 7.18 -18.36 -22.10
C LEU A 50 7.17 -18.38 -20.56
N ALA A 51 6.32 -17.55 -19.94
CA ALA A 51 6.12 -17.53 -18.50
C ALA A 51 5.45 -18.79 -17.95
N LEU A 52 4.61 -19.44 -18.75
CA LEU A 52 3.93 -20.68 -18.38
C LEU A 52 4.83 -21.92 -18.57
N VAL A 53 5.61 -21.96 -19.65
CA VAL A 53 6.39 -23.14 -20.07
C VAL A 53 7.80 -23.17 -19.46
N ALA A 54 8.43 -22.01 -19.22
CA ALA A 54 9.80 -21.93 -18.72
C ALA A 54 9.98 -20.87 -17.60
N PRO A 55 9.48 -21.12 -16.37
CA PRO A 55 9.73 -20.24 -15.22
C PRO A 55 11.22 -19.97 -14.96
N ILE A 56 12.11 -20.87 -15.38
CA ILE A 56 13.57 -20.76 -15.20
C ILE A 56 14.16 -19.58 -15.99
N ALA A 57 13.62 -19.23 -17.16
CA ALA A 57 14.11 -18.10 -17.96
C ALA A 57 13.73 -16.73 -17.34
N LEU A 58 12.65 -16.68 -16.55
CA LEU A 58 12.23 -15.47 -15.83
C LEU A 58 12.95 -15.28 -14.49
N TRP A 59 13.68 -16.28 -14.00
CA TRP A 59 14.41 -16.19 -12.75
C TRP A 59 15.43 -15.02 -12.68
N PRO A 60 16.33 -14.81 -13.67
CA PRO A 60 17.25 -13.68 -13.62
C PRO A 60 16.53 -12.33 -13.69
N ILE A 61 15.47 -12.23 -14.49
CA ILE A 61 14.69 -11.00 -14.63
C ILE A 61 13.93 -10.67 -13.34
N HIS A 62 13.31 -11.67 -12.71
CA HIS A 62 12.63 -11.53 -11.42
C HIS A 62 13.60 -11.10 -10.33
N LYS A 63 14.81 -11.66 -10.31
CA LYS A 63 15.84 -11.33 -9.32
C LYS A 63 16.32 -9.88 -9.43
N VAL A 64 16.44 -9.34 -10.65
CA VAL A 64 16.84 -7.94 -10.88
C VAL A 64 15.64 -6.99 -10.68
N TRP A 65 14.44 -7.41 -11.07
CA TRP A 65 13.24 -6.58 -10.98
C TRP A 65 12.70 -6.44 -9.55
N MET A 66 12.77 -7.50 -8.73
CA MET A 66 12.25 -7.48 -7.37
C MET A 66 12.81 -6.37 -6.46
N PRO A 67 14.13 -6.08 -6.42
CA PRO A 67 14.63 -4.96 -5.64
C PRO A 67 14.14 -3.60 -6.16
N VAL A 68 13.96 -3.44 -7.48
CA VAL A 68 13.38 -2.23 -8.07
C VAL A 68 11.92 -2.07 -7.66
N ALA A 69 11.13 -3.14 -7.76
CA ALA A 69 9.75 -3.17 -7.32
C ALA A 69 9.62 -2.84 -5.82
N HIS A 70 10.52 -3.38 -4.98
CA HIS A 70 10.56 -3.05 -3.55
C HIS A 70 10.94 -1.60 -3.28
N ALA A 71 11.90 -1.03 -4.03
CA ALA A 71 12.28 0.37 -3.90
C ALA A 71 11.11 1.30 -4.25
N ILE A 72 10.41 1.00 -5.34
CA ILE A 72 9.20 1.72 -5.77
C ILE A 72 8.10 1.58 -4.71
N ALA A 73 7.85 0.36 -4.22
CA ALA A 73 6.85 0.12 -3.19
C ALA A 73 7.15 0.90 -1.91
N LYS A 74 8.41 0.91 -1.44
CA LYS A 74 8.84 1.69 -0.29
C LYS A 74 8.60 3.18 -0.50
N PHE A 75 8.94 3.70 -1.68
CA PHE A 75 8.70 5.09 -2.03
C PHE A 75 7.21 5.43 -2.02
N ILE A 76 6.36 4.58 -2.60
CA ILE A 76 4.90 4.74 -2.60
C ILE A 76 4.36 4.72 -1.17
N THR A 77 4.79 3.78 -0.32
CA THR A 77 4.37 3.75 1.08
C THR A 77 4.72 5.05 1.80
N TRP A 78 5.93 5.56 1.62
CA TRP A 78 6.37 6.83 2.22
C TRP A 78 5.59 8.02 1.66
N LEU A 79 5.34 8.03 0.35
CA LEU A 79 4.56 9.05 -0.34
C LEU A 79 3.12 9.09 0.17
N ILE A 80 2.43 7.94 0.21
CA ILE A 80 1.04 7.83 0.68
C ILE A 80 0.95 8.26 2.14
N LEU A 81 1.89 7.82 3.00
CA LEU A 81 1.88 8.18 4.41
C LEU A 81 2.10 9.69 4.62
N THR A 82 3.05 10.27 3.87
CA THR A 82 3.32 11.71 3.91
C THR A 82 2.11 12.49 3.44
N LEU A 83 1.52 12.08 2.31
CA LEU A 83 0.36 12.74 1.74
C LEU A 83 -0.85 12.64 2.67
N ALA A 84 -1.12 11.48 3.26
CA ALA A 84 -2.19 11.29 4.23
C ALA A 84 -1.97 12.20 5.46
N PHE A 85 -0.74 12.28 5.97
CA PHE A 85 -0.43 13.15 7.10
C PHE A 85 -0.68 14.63 6.79
N TYR A 86 -0.22 15.11 5.64
CA TYR A 86 -0.33 16.52 5.28
C TYR A 86 -1.73 16.91 4.76
N LEU A 87 -2.42 16.03 4.04
CA LEU A 87 -3.74 16.31 3.47
C LEU A 87 -4.91 15.96 4.39
N VAL A 88 -4.74 15.02 5.32
CA VAL A 88 -5.83 14.57 6.19
C VAL A 88 -5.56 14.99 7.63
N PHE A 89 -4.48 14.51 8.24
CA PHE A 89 -4.25 14.73 9.68
C PHE A 89 -3.93 16.18 10.01
N THR A 90 -3.12 16.85 9.18
CA THR A 90 -2.71 18.24 9.40
C THR A 90 -3.90 19.21 9.33
N PRO A 91 -4.74 19.23 8.27
CA PRO A 91 -5.90 20.11 8.24
C PRO A 91 -6.92 19.73 9.30
N PHE A 92 -7.06 18.45 9.64
CA PHE A 92 -7.95 18.03 10.74
C PHE A 92 -7.51 18.64 12.09
N GLY A 93 -6.20 18.65 12.37
CA GLY A 93 -5.64 19.32 13.54
C GLY A 93 -5.81 20.85 13.50
N VAL A 94 -5.63 21.47 12.34
CA VAL A 94 -5.86 22.92 12.15
C VAL A 94 -7.34 23.25 12.37
N ILE A 95 -8.27 22.47 11.83
CA ILE A 95 -9.71 22.63 12.00
C ILE A 95 -10.09 22.50 13.49
N MET A 96 -9.60 21.48 14.20
CA MET A 96 -9.82 21.38 15.65
C MET A 96 -9.32 22.61 16.41
N ARG A 97 -8.13 23.11 16.04
CA ARG A 97 -7.53 24.30 16.65
C ARG A 97 -8.35 25.56 16.38
N LEU A 98 -8.93 25.70 15.18
CA LEU A 98 -9.82 26.81 14.81
C LEU A 98 -11.18 26.73 15.54
N ILE A 99 -11.71 25.52 15.74
CA ILE A 99 -12.96 25.29 16.49
C ILE A 99 -12.74 25.48 18.00
N GLY A 100 -11.49 25.59 18.47
CA GLY A 100 -11.15 25.80 19.88
C GLY A 100 -11.34 24.55 20.74
N ARG A 101 -11.55 23.39 20.14
CA ARG A 101 -11.61 22.11 20.85
C ARG A 101 -10.19 21.58 21.05
N ASP A 102 -9.78 21.50 22.30
CA ASP A 102 -8.56 20.81 22.74
C ASP A 102 -8.94 19.53 23.50
N PRO A 103 -9.34 18.45 22.79
CA PRO A 103 -9.78 17.22 23.43
C PRO A 103 -8.68 16.51 24.22
N LEU A 104 -7.43 16.93 24.07
CA LEU A 104 -6.28 16.37 24.78
C LEU A 104 -5.77 17.30 25.88
N GLU A 105 -6.45 18.41 26.18
CA GLU A 105 -6.04 19.43 27.18
C GLU A 105 -4.53 19.75 27.06
N ARG A 106 -4.02 19.87 25.83
CA ARG A 106 -2.58 20.00 25.57
C ARG A 106 -2.01 21.34 26.07
N LYS A 107 -2.87 22.33 26.29
CA LYS A 107 -2.47 23.59 26.93
C LYS A 107 -2.30 23.38 28.44
N LEU A 108 -1.05 23.36 28.88
CA LEU A 108 -0.69 23.41 30.30
C LEU A 108 -1.14 24.76 30.87
N ASP A 109 -2.16 24.75 31.73
CA ASP A 109 -2.60 25.92 32.48
C ASP A 109 -1.68 26.15 33.69
N PRO A 110 -0.88 27.24 33.74
CA PRO A 110 0.02 27.52 34.86
C PRO A 110 -0.71 27.85 36.16
N LYS A 111 -2.02 28.14 36.11
CA LYS A 111 -2.86 28.43 37.28
C LYS A 111 -3.63 27.21 37.77
N ALA A 112 -3.55 26.08 37.08
CA ALA A 112 -4.20 24.85 37.52
C ALA A 112 -3.51 24.32 38.78
N THR A 113 -4.29 24.15 39.85
CA THR A 113 -3.81 23.56 41.10
C THR A 113 -3.48 22.08 40.96
N THR A 114 -4.09 21.38 39.99
CA THR A 114 -3.89 19.95 39.74
C THR A 114 -4.51 19.57 38.39
N TYR A 115 -3.78 18.79 37.56
CA TYR A 115 -4.27 18.23 36.29
C TYR A 115 -4.99 16.88 36.46
N TRP A 116 -5.11 16.38 37.69
CA TRP A 116 -5.83 15.14 38.00
C TRP A 116 -7.34 15.37 37.90
N HIS A 117 -7.98 14.68 36.96
CA HIS A 117 -9.44 14.56 36.94
C HIS A 117 -9.87 13.64 38.09
N LYS A 118 -10.69 14.16 39.01
CA LYS A 118 -11.33 13.34 40.03
C LYS A 118 -12.30 12.37 39.34
N ARG A 119 -12.13 11.08 39.61
CA ARG A 119 -13.07 10.06 39.18
C ARG A 119 -14.21 10.02 40.19
N ASP A 120 -15.42 10.34 39.73
CA ASP A 120 -16.65 10.23 40.53
C ASP A 120 -17.25 8.83 40.49
N ASP A 121 -16.74 7.95 39.62
CA ASP A 121 -17.20 6.57 39.46
C ASP A 121 -16.65 5.67 40.58
N PRO A 122 -17.50 4.84 41.22
CA PRO A 122 -17.05 3.78 42.11
C PRO A 122 -16.13 2.80 41.39
N TYR A 123 -15.08 2.35 42.08
CA TYR A 123 -14.16 1.35 41.55
C TYR A 123 -14.89 0.02 41.32
N ASP A 124 -15.00 -0.40 40.06
CA ASP A 124 -15.57 -1.67 39.62
C ASP A 124 -14.49 -2.51 38.92
N PRO A 125 -14.04 -3.64 39.50
CA PRO A 125 -13.05 -4.53 38.91
C PRO A 125 -13.48 -5.10 37.55
N ASP A 126 -14.78 -5.31 37.34
CA ASP A 126 -15.28 -5.97 36.14
C ASP A 126 -15.18 -5.07 34.89
N ARG A 127 -15.21 -3.74 35.06
CA ARG A 127 -15.00 -2.77 33.98
C ARG A 127 -13.60 -2.83 33.36
N LEU A 128 -12.59 -3.29 34.11
CA LEU A 128 -11.23 -3.45 33.60
C LEU A 128 -11.12 -4.63 32.61
N THR A 129 -12.07 -5.56 32.65
CA THR A 129 -12.08 -6.72 31.75
C THR A 129 -12.76 -6.46 30.40
N LYS A 130 -13.48 -5.34 30.24
CA LYS A 130 -14.22 -4.97 29.01
C LYS A 130 -13.82 -3.59 28.49
N GLN A 131 -12.54 -3.40 28.26
CA GLN A 131 -11.98 -2.10 27.86
C GLN A 131 -11.90 -1.87 26.33
N TYR A 132 -12.32 -2.85 25.53
CA TYR A 132 -12.33 -2.83 24.06
C TYR A 132 -13.68 -3.26 23.49
#